data_AF-A0A848LQU2-F1
#
_entry.id   AF-A0A848LQU2-F1
#
_cell.length_a   1.000
_cell.length_b   1.000
_cell.length_c   1.000
_cell.angle_alpha   90.00
_cell.angle_beta   90.00
_cell.angle_gamma   90.00
#
_symmetry.space_group_name_H-M   'P 1'
#
loop_
_entity.id
_entity.type
_entity.pdbx_description
1 polymer ?
#
loop_
_entity_poly.entity_id
_entity_poly.type
_entity_poly.pdbx_seq_one_letter_code
_entity_poly.pdbx_strand_id
1 'polypeptide(L)'
;MPYAQPTSPLPHGSGRHGHANQHGEKSARWSNTPRGKAVVCPRTPPLRPWRLLPVFNADVLLEKAPPRRRALQEVAFVFLAVFAPSVVGGLGRWAVVAVGVALLGAGLFLLRPRKEDWAAILALIVALVGACAGVWELAGAEKPEGLSLSMTPLSIRALGMCLLVAVLLWRDGQGPAQVGVVREGWPRELLVSLAVIAGTYVVHIGVAVPLGLLAMALKLTGAELMARKDVAKALLETNLSVPAFAAIMLVVTGFEEFVFRAFLVPRLRVVLGRWVPAVLAGGVLFAVGHFYEGVIAVFQTFALGVWFGFVLLYRGRLLPLIIAHATFNTVSYALMLLLARSGFLDKLPTP
;
A
#
# COMPACT_ATOMS: atom_id res chain seq x y z
N MET A 1 15.64 23.89 48.37
CA MET A 1 16.62 24.58 49.25
C MET A 1 16.28 26.05 49.26
N PRO A 2 16.55 26.82 50.34
CA PRO A 2 17.43 26.54 51.51
C PRO A 2 16.71 25.75 52.63
N TYR A 3 17.31 25.09 53.64
CA TYR A 3 18.38 25.43 54.62
C TYR A 3 17.94 26.54 55.63
N ALA A 4 18.16 26.46 56.95
CA ALA A 4 19.00 25.57 57.78
C ALA A 4 18.49 25.31 59.24
N GLN A 5 19.21 24.44 59.96
CA GLN A 5 19.16 24.05 61.39
C GLN A 5 19.73 25.15 62.34
N PRO A 6 19.56 25.12 63.71
CA PRO A 6 20.48 24.33 64.58
C PRO A 6 20.06 23.90 66.04
N THR A 7 20.87 22.97 66.57
CA THR A 7 21.38 22.79 67.98
C THR A 7 20.68 21.94 69.07
N SER A 8 21.55 21.26 69.84
CA SER A 8 21.38 20.19 70.86
C SER A 8 21.46 20.71 72.32
N PRO A 9 21.36 19.89 73.42
CA PRO A 9 22.49 19.03 73.90
C PRO A 9 22.12 17.68 74.61
N LEU A 10 23.18 16.96 75.08
CA LEU A 10 23.27 15.62 75.73
C LEU A 10 23.24 15.72 77.31
N PRO A 11 23.64 14.74 78.21
CA PRO A 11 24.26 13.38 78.05
C PRO A 11 23.89 12.26 79.11
N HIS A 12 24.71 11.18 79.12
CA HIS A 12 24.90 10.03 80.08
C HIS A 12 24.30 8.65 79.67
N GLY A 13 24.96 7.48 79.86
CA GLY A 13 26.36 7.16 80.22
C GLY A 13 26.66 5.66 80.55
N SER A 14 27.88 5.16 80.26
CA SER A 14 28.54 3.87 80.71
C SER A 14 27.89 2.49 80.35
N GLY A 15 28.62 1.35 80.22
CA GLY A 15 30.04 1.05 80.48
C GLY A 15 30.55 -0.29 79.87
N ARG A 16 31.77 -0.75 80.27
CA ARG A 16 32.55 -1.92 79.75
C ARG A 16 32.30 -3.21 80.60
N HIS A 17 32.88 -4.42 80.42
CA HIS A 17 34.02 -5.06 79.69
C HIS A 17 33.59 -6.53 79.30
N GLY A 18 34.33 -7.47 78.67
CA GLY A 18 35.69 -7.53 78.09
C GLY A 18 36.23 -8.99 77.93
N HIS A 19 37.46 -9.16 77.42
CA HIS A 19 38.31 -10.38 77.33
C HIS A 19 38.05 -11.49 76.27
N ALA A 20 39.13 -12.24 76.00
CA ALA A 20 39.39 -13.06 74.80
C ALA A 20 40.19 -14.33 75.14
N ASN A 21 40.34 -15.26 74.18
CA ASN A 21 41.48 -16.18 74.16
C ASN A 21 41.83 -16.70 72.75
N GLN A 22 43.08 -17.17 72.56
CA GLN A 22 43.68 -17.56 71.27
C GLN A 22 43.95 -19.07 71.14
N HIS A 23 44.52 -19.47 70.00
CA HIS A 23 44.99 -20.80 69.57
C HIS A 23 43.88 -21.76 69.08
N GLY A 24 44.01 -22.47 67.94
CA GLY A 24 44.97 -22.36 66.84
C GLY A 24 45.38 -23.72 66.27
N GLU A 25 45.26 -23.94 64.96
CA GLU A 25 46.04 -24.94 64.22
C GLU A 25 45.97 -24.75 62.69
N LYS A 26 46.96 -25.27 61.97
CA LYS A 26 47.11 -25.17 60.50
C LYS A 26 47.01 -26.55 59.86
N SER A 27 46.29 -26.69 58.76
CA SER A 27 46.77 -27.46 57.59
C SER A 27 45.97 -27.12 56.33
N ALA A 28 46.59 -27.33 55.17
CA ALA A 28 46.05 -26.89 53.88
C ALA A 28 45.53 -28.07 53.04
N ARG A 29 44.49 -27.82 52.23
CA ARG A 29 44.39 -28.47 50.92
C ARG A 29 43.64 -27.59 49.93
N TRP A 30 44.30 -27.29 48.80
CA TRP A 30 43.69 -26.63 47.66
C TRP A 30 42.70 -27.55 46.95
N SER A 31 41.55 -27.01 46.53
CA SER A 31 40.90 -27.46 45.30
C SER A 31 40.12 -26.29 44.67
N ASN A 32 40.55 -25.86 43.48
CA ASN A 32 39.86 -24.84 42.70
C ASN A 32 38.73 -25.47 41.89
N THR A 33 37.51 -24.94 41.98
CA THR A 33 36.54 -24.94 40.88
C THR A 33 35.57 -23.76 41.04
N PRO A 34 35.57 -22.78 40.12
CA PRO A 34 34.56 -21.73 40.14
C PRO A 34 33.22 -22.29 39.66
N ARG A 35 32.14 -22.12 40.45
CA ARG A 35 30.79 -22.49 40.02
C ARG A 35 30.36 -21.55 38.88
N GLY A 36 30.39 -22.07 37.66
CA GLY A 36 29.88 -21.37 36.48
C GLY A 36 28.42 -20.98 36.65
N LYS A 37 28.06 -19.77 36.22
CA LYS A 37 26.67 -19.33 36.15
C LYS A 37 25.91 -20.25 35.20
N ALA A 38 24.81 -20.86 35.66
CA ALA A 38 23.96 -21.67 34.81
C ALA A 38 23.35 -20.78 33.71
N VAL A 39 23.83 -20.92 32.48
CA VAL A 39 23.20 -20.32 31.30
C VAL A 39 21.89 -21.06 31.08
N VAL A 40 20.78 -20.40 31.40
CA VAL A 40 19.44 -20.90 31.09
C VAL A 40 19.26 -20.80 29.58
N CYS A 41 19.53 -21.90 28.86
CA CYS A 41 19.12 -22.01 27.46
C CYS A 41 17.61 -21.80 27.36
N PRO A 42 17.12 -20.90 26.48
CA PRO A 42 15.69 -20.78 26.24
C PRO A 42 15.19 -22.11 25.68
N ARG A 43 14.26 -22.75 26.40
CA ARG A 43 13.61 -23.98 25.91
C ARG A 43 12.92 -23.66 24.58
N THR A 44 13.33 -24.34 23.52
CA THR A 44 12.59 -24.35 22.27
C THR A 44 11.17 -24.85 22.55
N PRO A 45 10.12 -24.10 22.17
CA PRO A 45 8.75 -24.57 22.38
C PRO A 45 8.50 -25.83 21.54
N PRO A 46 7.73 -26.81 22.05
CA PRO A 46 7.47 -28.04 21.31
C PRO A 46 6.80 -27.74 19.98
N LEU A 47 7.34 -28.31 18.90
CA LEU A 47 6.80 -28.21 17.55
C LEU A 47 5.39 -28.83 17.52
N ARG A 48 4.36 -27.98 17.50
CA ARG A 48 2.98 -28.43 17.26
C ARG A 48 2.83 -28.74 15.77
N PRO A 49 2.50 -29.99 15.36
CA PRO A 49 2.50 -30.40 13.95
C PRO A 49 1.41 -29.75 13.07
N TRP A 50 0.60 -28.85 13.64
CA TRP A 50 -0.57 -28.25 12.98
C TRP A 50 -0.52 -26.71 12.86
N ARG A 51 0.62 -26.06 13.16
CA ARG A 51 0.80 -24.66 12.73
C ARG A 51 1.09 -24.64 11.23
N LEU A 52 0.04 -24.77 10.43
CA LEU A 52 0.05 -24.45 9.00
C LEU A 52 0.36 -22.96 8.83
N LEU A 53 1.66 -22.68 8.76
CA LEU A 53 2.29 -21.48 8.21
C LEU A 53 2.13 -20.25 9.13
N PRO A 54 3.21 -19.46 9.36
CA PRO A 54 3.06 -18.18 10.03
C PRO A 54 2.22 -17.26 9.13
N VAL A 55 0.97 -17.03 9.52
CA VAL A 55 0.17 -15.91 9.02
C VAL A 55 0.93 -14.65 9.41
N PHE A 56 1.35 -13.88 8.41
CA PHE A 56 2.05 -12.62 8.64
C PHE A 56 1.05 -11.66 9.28
N ASN A 57 1.32 -11.25 10.52
CA ASN A 57 0.35 -10.44 11.27
C ASN A 57 0.19 -9.07 10.60
N ALA A 58 -1.02 -8.74 10.15
CA ALA A 58 -1.35 -7.45 9.53
C ALA A 58 -1.02 -6.24 10.42
N ASP A 59 -0.87 -6.42 11.73
CA ASP A 59 -0.39 -5.36 12.65
C ASP A 59 1.00 -4.82 12.25
N VAL A 60 1.85 -5.60 11.57
CA VAL A 60 3.14 -5.09 11.07
C VAL A 60 2.98 -4.03 9.98
N LEU A 61 1.85 -3.99 9.26
CA LEU A 61 1.52 -2.90 8.33
C LEU A 61 1.23 -1.57 9.07
N LEU A 62 0.96 -1.65 10.37
CA LEU A 62 0.74 -0.50 11.26
C LEU A 62 1.99 -0.13 12.07
N GLU A 63 3.08 -0.91 11.98
CA GLU A 63 4.32 -0.61 12.70
C GLU A 63 4.89 0.73 12.22
N LYS A 64 5.16 1.65 13.16
CA LYS A 64 5.56 3.03 12.90
C LYS A 64 4.57 3.85 12.04
N ALA A 65 3.30 3.43 11.94
CA ALA A 65 2.30 4.25 11.28
C ALA A 65 2.11 5.59 12.02
N PRO A 66 1.88 6.71 11.30
CA PRO A 66 1.83 8.04 11.89
C PRO A 66 0.54 8.26 12.69
N PRO A 67 0.51 9.28 13.58
CA PRO A 67 -0.69 9.60 14.36
C PRO A 67 -1.91 9.91 13.48
N ARG A 68 -3.12 9.61 13.99
CA ARG A 68 -4.42 9.73 13.29
C ARG A 68 -4.58 10.99 12.43
N ARG A 69 -4.22 12.17 12.96
CA ARG A 69 -4.28 13.44 12.24
C ARG A 69 -3.40 13.45 11.00
N ARG A 70 -2.15 12.99 11.12
CA ARG A 70 -1.20 12.94 10.01
C ARG A 70 -1.57 11.86 9.00
N ALA A 71 -2.02 10.69 9.46
CA ALA A 71 -2.54 9.65 8.57
C ALA A 71 -3.72 10.13 7.70
N LEU A 72 -4.63 10.95 8.25
CA LEU A 72 -5.72 11.58 7.48
C LEU A 72 -5.19 12.57 6.44
N GLN A 73 -4.22 13.41 6.81
CA GLN A 73 -3.62 14.38 5.89
C GLN A 73 -2.87 13.68 4.74
N GLU A 74 -2.18 12.58 5.03
CA GLU A 74 -1.48 11.76 4.03
C GLU A 74 -2.46 11.03 3.09
N VAL A 75 -3.56 10.48 3.60
CA VAL A 75 -4.65 9.92 2.76
C VAL A 75 -5.20 10.98 1.82
N ALA A 76 -5.55 12.16 2.33
CA ALA A 76 -6.09 13.24 1.52
C ALA A 76 -5.08 13.72 0.47
N PHE A 77 -3.82 13.91 0.86
CA PHE A 77 -2.75 14.35 -0.04
C PHE A 77 -2.46 13.34 -1.16
N VAL A 78 -2.28 12.06 -0.83
CA VAL A 78 -2.01 11.02 -1.84
C VAL A 78 -3.21 10.82 -2.76
N PHE A 79 -4.44 10.84 -2.23
CA PHE A 79 -5.64 10.75 -3.05
C PHE A 79 -5.77 11.94 -4.03
N LEU A 80 -5.52 13.17 -3.56
CA LEU A 80 -5.49 14.35 -4.42
C LEU A 80 -4.36 14.29 -5.46
N ALA A 81 -3.17 13.79 -5.09
CA ALA A 81 -2.07 13.62 -6.04
C ALA A 81 -2.39 12.60 -7.16
N VAL A 82 -3.15 11.54 -6.88
CA VAL A 82 -3.60 10.57 -7.89
C VAL A 82 -4.67 11.17 -8.82
N PHE A 83 -5.63 11.95 -8.30
CA PHE A 83 -6.83 12.30 -9.06
C PHE A 83 -6.93 13.76 -9.50
N ALA A 84 -6.47 14.73 -8.71
CA ALA A 84 -6.66 16.15 -8.99
C ALA A 84 -6.04 16.58 -10.34
N PRO A 85 -4.83 16.13 -10.74
CA PRO A 85 -4.30 16.45 -12.08
C PRO A 85 -5.26 16.00 -13.20
N SER A 86 -5.72 14.75 -13.17
CA SER A 86 -6.62 14.19 -14.19
C SER A 86 -7.96 14.91 -14.27
N VAL A 87 -8.51 15.36 -13.12
CA VAL A 87 -9.77 16.13 -13.06
C VAL A 87 -9.60 17.51 -13.71
N VAL A 88 -8.48 18.20 -13.47
CA VAL A 88 -8.26 19.55 -14.03
C VAL A 88 -7.64 19.57 -15.43
N GLY A 89 -7.21 18.42 -15.96
CA GLY A 89 -6.59 18.33 -17.29
C GLY A 89 -7.45 18.90 -18.42
N GLY A 90 -8.78 18.71 -18.33
CA GLY A 90 -9.74 19.28 -19.28
C GLY A 90 -9.89 20.82 -19.20
N LEU A 91 -9.38 21.45 -18.15
CA LEU A 91 -9.30 22.92 -18.01
C LEU A 91 -7.99 23.48 -18.60
N GLY A 92 -7.16 22.64 -19.21
CA GLY A 92 -5.91 22.99 -19.88
C GLY A 92 -4.68 22.99 -18.97
N ARG A 93 -3.51 23.05 -19.61
CA ARG A 93 -2.18 22.94 -18.96
C ARG A 93 -1.98 23.83 -17.73
N TRP A 94 -2.47 25.07 -17.73
CA TRP A 94 -2.32 26.00 -16.59
C TRP A 94 -3.01 25.50 -15.32
N ALA A 95 -4.17 24.84 -15.43
CA ALA A 95 -4.84 24.26 -14.28
C ALA A 95 -4.04 23.08 -13.68
N VAL A 96 -3.40 22.28 -14.55
CA VAL A 96 -2.48 21.20 -14.14
C VAL A 96 -1.26 21.78 -13.40
N VAL A 97 -0.67 22.89 -13.87
CA VAL A 97 0.42 23.58 -13.14
C VAL A 97 -0.07 24.06 -11.77
N ALA A 98 -1.21 24.73 -11.70
CA ALA A 98 -1.74 25.28 -10.46
C ALA A 98 -1.99 24.18 -9.40
N VAL A 99 -2.58 23.05 -9.81
CA VAL A 99 -2.74 21.87 -8.94
C VAL A 99 -1.39 21.27 -8.56
N GLY A 100 -0.44 21.15 -9.48
CA GLY A 100 0.92 20.67 -9.18
C GLY A 100 1.65 21.53 -8.13
N VAL A 101 1.54 22.86 -8.22
CA VAL A 101 2.11 23.80 -7.25
C VAL A 101 1.41 23.68 -5.88
N ALA A 102 0.08 23.56 -5.86
CA ALA A 102 -0.68 23.35 -4.62
C ALA A 102 -0.31 22.02 -3.93
N LEU A 103 -0.15 20.93 -4.71
CA LEU A 103 0.31 19.64 -4.23
C LEU A 103 1.75 19.72 -3.71
N LEU A 104 2.66 20.45 -4.37
CA LEU A 104 4.02 20.66 -3.89
C LEU A 104 4.02 21.37 -2.52
N GLY A 105 3.22 22.43 -2.38
CA GLY A 105 3.05 23.12 -1.10
C GLY A 105 2.51 22.21 0.02
N ALA A 106 1.49 21.40 -0.29
CA ALA A 106 0.92 20.43 0.65
C ALA A 106 1.93 19.33 1.04
N GLY A 107 2.70 18.81 0.08
CA GLY A 107 3.74 17.82 0.30
C GLY A 107 4.90 18.35 1.17
N LEU A 108 5.37 19.58 0.91
CA LEU A 108 6.38 20.23 1.74
C LEU A 108 5.89 20.46 3.17
N PHE A 109 4.64 20.88 3.34
CA PHE A 109 4.00 21.03 4.66
C PHE A 109 3.88 19.70 5.42
N LEU A 110 3.64 18.58 4.72
CA LEU A 110 3.59 17.24 5.29
C LEU A 110 4.98 16.73 5.69
N LEU A 111 5.97 16.84 4.80
CA LEU A 111 7.34 16.35 5.07
C LEU A 111 8.03 17.15 6.17
N ARG A 112 7.72 18.45 6.31
CA ARG A 112 8.39 19.41 7.18
C ARG A 112 9.92 19.30 7.05
N PRO A 113 10.47 19.52 5.83
CA PRO A 113 11.86 19.26 5.56
C PRO A 113 12.76 20.16 6.41
N ARG A 114 13.80 19.57 7.00
CA ARG A 114 14.94 20.29 7.60
C ARG A 114 15.88 20.76 6.50
N LYS A 115 16.84 21.63 6.84
CA LYS A 115 17.88 22.13 5.91
C LYS A 115 18.74 21.05 5.25
N GLU A 116 18.67 19.81 5.73
CA GLU A 116 19.42 18.65 5.22
C GLU A 116 18.54 17.69 4.39
N ASP A 117 17.21 17.83 4.43
CA ASP A 117 16.24 16.91 3.80
C ASP A 117 16.10 17.11 2.26
N TRP A 118 17.14 17.60 1.57
CA TRP A 118 17.11 17.96 0.13
C TRP A 118 16.70 16.80 -0.77
N ALA A 119 17.13 15.57 -0.45
CA ALA A 119 16.76 14.38 -1.21
C ALA A 119 15.24 14.11 -1.18
N ALA A 120 14.57 14.39 -0.05
CA ALA A 120 13.12 14.22 0.07
C ALA A 120 12.35 15.32 -0.67
N ILE A 121 12.87 16.55 -0.69
CA ILE A 121 12.33 17.66 -1.50
C ILE A 121 12.45 17.33 -3.00
N LEU A 122 13.62 16.90 -3.45
CA LEU A 122 13.86 16.53 -4.85
C LEU A 122 12.97 15.35 -5.27
N ALA A 123 12.88 14.31 -4.44
CA ALA A 123 12.02 13.16 -4.71
C ALA A 123 10.53 13.54 -4.76
N LEU A 124 10.06 14.46 -3.91
CA LEU A 124 8.70 15.00 -3.99
C LEU A 124 8.46 15.76 -5.31
N ILE A 125 9.39 16.60 -5.74
CA ILE A 125 9.30 17.33 -7.01
C ILE A 125 9.24 16.35 -8.19
N VAL A 126 10.17 15.38 -8.26
CA VAL A 126 10.20 14.35 -9.31
C VAL A 126 8.91 13.52 -9.32
N ALA A 127 8.40 13.14 -8.15
CA ALA A 127 7.15 12.40 -8.01
C ALA A 127 5.94 13.17 -8.55
N LEU A 128 5.81 14.45 -8.21
CA LEU A 128 4.70 15.29 -8.66
C LEU A 128 4.80 15.65 -10.15
N VAL A 129 6.01 15.88 -10.67
CA VAL A 129 6.24 16.04 -12.11
C VAL A 129 5.82 14.77 -12.86
N GLY A 130 6.23 13.58 -12.38
CA GLY A 130 5.81 12.30 -12.96
C GLY A 130 4.29 12.10 -12.91
N ALA A 131 3.64 12.45 -11.79
CA ALA A 131 2.19 12.35 -11.63
C ALA A 131 1.41 13.27 -12.60
N CYS A 132 1.95 14.46 -12.90
CA CYS A 132 1.33 15.42 -13.81
C CYS A 132 1.68 15.18 -15.29
N ALA A 133 2.81 14.53 -15.60
CA ALA A 133 3.33 14.37 -16.97
C ALA A 133 2.31 13.75 -17.94
N GLY A 134 1.65 12.66 -17.54
CA GLY A 134 0.64 12.02 -18.40
C GLY A 134 -0.63 12.85 -18.63
N VAL A 135 -0.94 13.79 -17.74
CA VAL A 135 -2.04 14.74 -17.93
C VAL A 135 -1.60 15.92 -18.81
N TRP A 136 -0.33 16.32 -18.74
CA TRP A 136 0.22 17.45 -19.50
C TRP A 136 0.13 17.28 -21.02
N GLU A 137 0.34 16.05 -21.49
CA GLU A 137 0.20 15.66 -22.90
C GLU A 137 -1.27 15.79 -23.34
N LEU A 138 -2.20 15.17 -22.59
CA LEU A 138 -3.65 15.22 -22.83
C LEU A 138 -4.21 16.66 -22.76
N ALA A 139 -3.73 17.49 -21.83
CA ALA A 139 -4.22 18.84 -21.56
C ALA A 139 -3.83 19.90 -22.60
N GLY A 140 -3.16 19.50 -23.69
CA GLY A 140 -2.79 20.41 -24.78
C GLY A 140 -2.65 19.71 -26.14
N ALA A 141 -3.40 18.64 -26.36
CA ALA A 141 -3.59 18.03 -27.68
C ALA A 141 -4.96 18.42 -28.24
N GLU A 142 -5.00 19.07 -29.39
CA GLU A 142 -6.15 18.90 -30.29
C GLU A 142 -6.19 17.43 -30.68
N LYS A 143 -7.37 16.78 -30.63
CA LYS A 143 -7.53 15.32 -30.81
C LYS A 143 -6.69 14.80 -31.99
N PRO A 144 -5.55 14.13 -31.76
CA PRO A 144 -4.68 13.78 -32.87
C PRO A 144 -5.24 12.54 -33.55
N GLU A 145 -5.46 12.62 -34.86
CA GLU A 145 -5.58 11.43 -35.69
C GLU A 145 -4.27 10.64 -35.57
N GLY A 146 -4.32 9.48 -34.92
CA GLY A 146 -3.12 8.68 -34.65
C GLY A 146 -2.31 9.11 -33.42
N LEU A 147 -2.93 9.59 -32.34
CA LEU A 147 -2.25 9.58 -31.04
C LEU A 147 -2.04 8.13 -30.57
N SER A 148 -0.85 7.59 -30.78
CA SER A 148 -0.38 6.45 -30.00
C SER A 148 -0.30 6.89 -28.55
N LEU A 149 -1.37 6.64 -27.78
CA LEU A 149 -1.39 6.71 -26.33
C LEU A 149 -0.53 5.56 -25.81
N SER A 150 0.78 5.74 -25.98
CA SER A 150 1.78 4.84 -25.43
C SER A 150 1.50 4.70 -23.93
N MET A 151 1.68 3.51 -23.37
CA MET A 151 1.50 3.32 -21.92
C MET A 151 2.58 4.03 -21.08
N THR A 152 3.48 4.78 -21.74
CA THR A 152 4.60 5.52 -21.15
C THR A 152 4.15 6.56 -20.13
N PRO A 153 3.21 7.48 -20.41
CA PRO A 153 2.84 8.53 -19.45
C PRO A 153 2.05 7.97 -18.26
N LEU A 154 1.27 6.90 -18.49
CA LEU A 154 0.65 6.11 -17.41
C LEU A 154 1.71 5.45 -16.51
N SER A 155 2.77 4.87 -17.11
CA SER A 155 3.88 4.25 -16.39
C SER A 155 4.73 5.28 -15.63
N ILE A 156 4.99 6.45 -16.22
CA ILE A 156 5.68 7.57 -15.56
C ILE A 156 4.88 8.07 -14.35
N ARG A 157 3.55 8.23 -14.50
CA ARG A 157 2.63 8.58 -13.42
C ARG A 157 2.63 7.53 -12.31
N ALA A 158 2.55 6.24 -12.67
CA ALA A 158 2.61 5.12 -11.72
C ALA A 158 3.92 5.13 -10.90
N LEU A 159 5.08 5.28 -11.56
CA LEU A 159 6.38 5.37 -10.91
C LEU A 159 6.53 6.63 -10.04
N GLY A 160 6.04 7.78 -10.50
CA GLY A 160 6.02 9.02 -9.73
C GLY A 160 5.19 8.89 -8.45
N MET A 161 4.02 8.26 -8.52
CA MET A 161 3.19 7.99 -7.35
C MET A 161 3.80 6.96 -6.39
N CYS A 162 4.47 5.93 -6.90
CA CYS A 162 5.27 5.02 -6.08
C CYS A 162 6.39 5.75 -5.34
N LEU A 163 7.09 6.68 -6.01
CA LEU A 163 8.12 7.51 -5.38
C LEU A 163 7.51 8.42 -4.29
N LEU A 164 6.36 9.05 -4.56
CA LEU A 164 5.65 9.89 -3.57
C LEU A 164 5.37 9.12 -2.28
N VAL A 165 4.77 7.94 -2.41
CA VAL A 165 4.41 7.08 -1.28
C VAL A 165 5.67 6.54 -0.59
N ALA A 166 6.70 6.16 -1.33
CA ALA A 166 7.98 5.71 -0.76
C ALA A 166 8.65 6.81 0.09
N VAL A 167 8.61 8.07 -0.32
CA VAL A 167 9.14 9.21 0.46
C VAL A 167 8.36 9.42 1.75
N LEU A 168 7.02 9.32 1.72
CA LEU A 168 6.18 9.44 2.92
C LEU A 168 6.44 8.29 3.92
N LEU A 169 6.51 7.04 3.42
CA LEU A 169 6.84 5.86 4.22
C LEU A 169 8.24 5.96 4.85
N TRP A 170 9.24 6.36 4.06
CA TRP A 170 10.60 6.60 4.54
C TRP A 170 10.64 7.68 5.63
N ARG A 171 9.86 8.76 5.49
CA ARG A 171 9.75 9.82 6.50
C ARG A 171 9.14 9.35 7.82
N ASP A 172 8.32 8.30 7.78
CA ASP A 172 7.79 7.60 8.98
C ASP A 172 8.69 6.47 9.49
N GLY A 173 9.84 6.23 8.85
CA GLY A 173 10.74 5.11 9.18
C GLY A 173 10.14 3.74 8.86
N GLN A 174 9.09 3.69 8.04
CA GLN A 174 8.46 2.48 7.53
C GLN A 174 9.26 1.94 6.33
N GLY A 175 9.50 0.63 6.32
CA GLY A 175 10.26 -0.06 5.29
C GLY A 175 9.40 -1.08 4.50
N PRO A 176 10.05 -1.93 3.68
CA PRO A 176 9.35 -2.89 2.82
C PRO A 176 8.40 -3.85 3.55
N ALA A 177 8.69 -4.20 4.81
CA ALA A 177 7.83 -5.07 5.61
C ALA A 177 6.47 -4.44 5.94
N GLN A 178 6.45 -3.14 6.24
CA GLN A 178 5.23 -2.37 6.58
C GLN A 178 4.29 -2.19 5.37
N VAL A 179 4.76 -2.49 4.16
CA VAL A 179 3.99 -2.49 2.90
C VAL A 179 3.81 -3.89 2.30
N GLY A 180 4.14 -4.95 3.05
CA GLY A 180 3.99 -6.34 2.61
C GLY A 180 4.95 -6.77 1.48
N VAL A 181 6.00 -5.98 1.22
CA VAL A 181 7.07 -6.28 0.25
C VAL A 181 8.23 -6.93 1.01
N VAL A 182 8.13 -8.25 1.19
CA VAL A 182 9.06 -9.07 2.00
C VAL A 182 9.57 -10.22 1.12
N ARG A 183 10.90 -10.38 1.00
CA ARG A 183 11.55 -11.32 0.05
C ARG A 183 11.41 -12.78 0.48
N GLU A 184 11.30 -13.01 1.78
CA GLU A 184 11.21 -14.32 2.42
C GLU A 184 9.92 -15.02 1.98
N GLY A 185 10.05 -16.14 1.26
CA GLY A 185 8.95 -16.99 0.84
C GLY A 185 8.37 -16.69 -0.56
N TRP A 186 9.01 -15.87 -1.40
CA TRP A 186 8.51 -15.52 -2.74
C TRP A 186 8.01 -16.69 -3.61
N PRO A 187 8.72 -17.84 -3.73
CA PRO A 187 8.19 -18.98 -4.51
C PRO A 187 6.85 -19.50 -4.01
N ARG A 188 6.62 -19.48 -2.69
CA ARG A 188 5.34 -19.83 -2.08
C ARG A 188 4.28 -18.75 -2.30
N GLU A 189 4.65 -17.48 -2.22
CA GLU A 189 3.70 -16.39 -2.51
C GLU A 189 3.27 -16.39 -3.99
N LEU A 190 4.15 -16.76 -4.93
CA LEU A 190 3.80 -16.98 -6.35
C LEU A 190 2.80 -18.14 -6.53
N LEU A 191 2.95 -19.24 -5.78
CA LEU A 191 1.94 -20.32 -5.77
C LEU A 191 0.62 -19.84 -5.16
N VAL A 192 0.66 -19.03 -4.11
CA VAL A 192 -0.53 -18.41 -3.51
C VAL A 192 -1.22 -17.47 -4.49
N SER A 193 -0.49 -16.77 -5.38
CA SER A 193 -1.09 -15.96 -6.45
C SER A 193 -2.09 -16.75 -7.30
N LEU A 194 -1.89 -18.06 -7.53
CA LEU A 194 -2.85 -18.89 -8.28
C LEU A 194 -4.21 -18.97 -7.57
N ALA A 195 -4.21 -19.14 -6.25
CA ALA A 195 -5.44 -19.14 -5.45
C ALA A 195 -6.07 -17.74 -5.38
N VAL A 196 -5.26 -16.68 -5.32
CA VAL A 196 -5.76 -15.29 -5.37
C VAL A 196 -6.36 -14.97 -6.73
N ILE A 197 -5.75 -15.39 -7.84
CA ILE A 197 -6.30 -15.28 -9.21
C ILE A 197 -7.65 -15.98 -9.30
N ALA A 198 -7.75 -17.23 -8.85
CA ALA A 198 -9.02 -17.97 -8.84
C ALA A 198 -10.10 -17.24 -8.03
N GLY A 199 -9.76 -16.77 -6.82
CA GLY A 199 -10.66 -15.96 -6.00
C GLY A 199 -11.08 -14.63 -6.65
N THR A 200 -10.16 -13.95 -7.34
CA THR A 200 -10.44 -12.73 -8.11
C THR A 200 -11.48 -12.99 -9.19
N TYR A 201 -11.37 -14.10 -9.94
CA TYR A 201 -12.39 -14.47 -10.92
C TYR A 201 -13.72 -14.87 -10.30
N VAL A 202 -13.72 -15.58 -9.16
CA VAL A 202 -14.96 -15.93 -8.43
C VAL A 202 -15.68 -14.66 -7.96
N VAL A 203 -14.97 -13.70 -7.36
CA VAL A 203 -15.54 -12.40 -6.95
C VAL A 203 -16.00 -11.61 -8.17
N HIS A 204 -15.19 -11.52 -9.22
CA HIS A 204 -15.55 -10.77 -10.43
C HIS A 204 -16.82 -11.33 -11.08
N ILE A 205 -16.89 -12.64 -11.36
CA ILE A 205 -18.04 -13.28 -11.99
C ILE A 205 -19.27 -13.20 -11.07
N GLY A 206 -19.09 -13.46 -9.77
CA GLY A 206 -20.16 -13.39 -8.76
C GLY A 206 -20.78 -12.00 -8.59
N VAL A 207 -20.08 -10.94 -8.96
CA VAL A 207 -20.60 -9.55 -8.99
C VAL A 207 -21.05 -9.14 -10.39
N ALA A 208 -20.29 -9.49 -11.43
CA ALA A 208 -20.54 -9.08 -12.80
C ALA A 208 -21.82 -9.71 -13.38
N VAL A 209 -22.10 -10.98 -13.12
CA VAL A 209 -23.29 -11.66 -13.66
C VAL A 209 -24.58 -11.08 -13.04
N PRO A 210 -24.74 -10.95 -11.70
CA PRO A 210 -25.94 -10.33 -11.14
C PRO A 210 -26.11 -8.86 -11.54
N LEU A 211 -25.04 -8.06 -11.57
CA LEU A 211 -25.15 -6.66 -12.00
C LEU A 211 -25.51 -6.53 -13.48
N GLY A 212 -24.96 -7.38 -14.35
CA GLY A 212 -25.31 -7.42 -15.77
C GLY A 212 -26.78 -7.79 -15.99
N LEU A 213 -27.27 -8.82 -15.31
CA LEU A 213 -28.68 -9.22 -15.37
C LEU A 213 -29.62 -8.13 -14.84
N LEU A 214 -29.27 -7.48 -13.73
CA LEU A 214 -30.03 -6.36 -13.18
C LEU A 214 -30.06 -5.17 -14.15
N ALA A 215 -28.92 -4.82 -14.76
CA ALA A 215 -28.84 -3.74 -15.73
C ALA A 215 -29.66 -4.02 -16.99
N MET A 216 -29.68 -5.27 -17.48
CA MET A 216 -30.56 -5.70 -18.57
C MET A 216 -32.03 -5.58 -18.19
N ALA A 217 -32.42 -6.06 -17.00
CA ALA A 217 -33.80 -5.98 -16.51
C ALA A 217 -34.29 -4.52 -16.36
N LEU A 218 -33.40 -3.62 -15.90
CA LEU A 218 -33.68 -2.19 -15.75
C LEU A 218 -33.45 -1.37 -17.05
N LYS A 219 -33.05 -2.01 -18.16
CA LYS A 219 -32.70 -1.36 -19.45
C LYS A 219 -31.63 -0.27 -19.35
N LEU A 220 -30.71 -0.39 -18.38
CA LEU A 220 -29.62 0.57 -18.14
C LEU A 220 -28.36 0.31 -18.98
N THR A 221 -28.43 -0.61 -19.96
CA THR A 221 -27.26 -1.14 -20.68
C THR A 221 -26.66 -0.19 -21.72
N GLY A 222 -27.40 0.81 -22.21
CA GLY A 222 -26.96 1.68 -23.32
C GLY A 222 -25.69 2.48 -22.99
N ALA A 223 -25.73 3.32 -21.96
CA ALA A 223 -24.58 4.17 -21.58
C ALA A 223 -23.38 3.35 -21.10
N GLU A 224 -23.61 2.25 -20.37
CA GLU A 224 -22.55 1.33 -19.94
C GLU A 224 -21.85 0.68 -21.14
N LEU A 225 -22.62 0.21 -22.14
CA LEU A 225 -22.07 -0.45 -23.32
C LEU A 225 -21.18 0.52 -24.12
N MET A 226 -21.56 1.80 -24.21
CA MET A 226 -20.75 2.81 -24.88
C MET A 226 -19.44 3.06 -24.14
N ALA A 227 -19.47 3.29 -22.81
CA ALA A 227 -18.25 3.46 -22.01
C ALA A 227 -17.29 2.26 -22.14
N ARG A 228 -17.81 1.04 -22.10
CA ARG A 228 -17.02 -0.19 -22.31
C ARG A 228 -16.48 -0.33 -23.73
N LYS A 229 -17.22 0.09 -24.75
CA LYS A 229 -16.75 0.12 -26.15
C LYS A 229 -15.62 1.13 -26.34
N ASP A 230 -15.71 2.31 -25.73
CA ASP A 230 -14.66 3.34 -25.81
C ASP A 230 -13.36 2.88 -25.13
N VAL A 231 -13.45 2.29 -23.93
CA VAL A 231 -12.30 1.67 -23.25
C VAL A 231 -11.70 0.54 -24.07
N ALA A 232 -12.54 -0.34 -24.64
CA ALA A 232 -12.09 -1.43 -25.52
C ALA A 232 -11.35 -0.88 -26.75
N LYS A 233 -11.91 0.13 -27.42
CA LYS A 233 -11.31 0.78 -28.60
C LYS A 233 -9.95 1.39 -28.26
N ALA A 234 -9.88 2.20 -27.19
CA ALA A 234 -8.64 2.81 -26.75
C ALA A 234 -7.54 1.77 -26.42
N LEU A 235 -7.93 0.63 -25.83
CA LEU A 235 -7.00 -0.49 -25.57
C LEU A 235 -6.54 -1.18 -26.86
N LEU A 236 -7.41 -1.36 -27.86
CA LEU A 236 -7.05 -1.94 -29.16
C LEU A 236 -6.11 -1.02 -29.95
N GLU A 237 -6.33 0.29 -29.90
CA GLU A 237 -5.50 1.32 -30.55
C GLU A 237 -4.06 1.39 -30.00
N THR A 238 -3.79 0.82 -28.82
CA THR A 238 -2.40 0.67 -28.30
C THR A 238 -1.52 -0.25 -29.15
N ASN A 239 -2.13 -1.16 -29.92
CA ASN A 239 -1.46 -2.19 -30.73
C ASN A 239 -0.39 -3.02 -29.96
N LEU A 240 -0.58 -3.21 -28.65
CA LEU A 240 0.35 -3.97 -27.81
C LEU A 240 0.18 -5.48 -27.98
N SER A 241 1.30 -6.22 -27.98
CA SER A 241 1.26 -7.67 -27.82
C SER A 241 0.85 -8.02 -26.38
N VAL A 242 0.17 -9.16 -26.17
CA VAL A 242 -0.24 -9.61 -24.83
C VAL A 242 0.93 -9.66 -23.83
N PRO A 243 2.15 -10.14 -24.18
CA PRO A 243 3.31 -10.09 -23.29
C PRO A 243 3.77 -8.66 -22.96
N ALA A 244 3.74 -7.73 -23.92
CA ALA A 244 4.11 -6.33 -23.67
C ALA A 244 3.08 -5.66 -22.75
N PHE A 245 1.79 -5.87 -23.01
CA PHE A 245 0.71 -5.41 -22.13
C PHE A 245 0.84 -5.99 -20.71
N ALA A 246 1.17 -7.28 -20.57
CA ALA A 246 1.39 -7.92 -19.27
C ALA A 246 2.54 -7.29 -18.47
N ALA A 247 3.66 -7.00 -19.14
CA ALA A 247 4.81 -6.33 -18.52
C ALA A 247 4.46 -4.92 -18.03
N ILE A 248 3.67 -4.17 -18.80
CA ILE A 248 3.15 -2.84 -18.42
C ILE A 248 2.16 -2.97 -17.25
N MET A 249 1.26 -3.95 -17.28
CA MET A 249 0.29 -4.18 -16.20
C MET A 249 0.96 -4.55 -14.87
N LEU A 250 2.12 -5.21 -14.86
CA LEU A 250 2.90 -5.42 -13.63
C LEU A 250 3.38 -4.10 -13.01
N VAL A 251 3.69 -3.08 -13.82
CA VAL A 251 4.06 -1.74 -13.32
C VAL A 251 2.83 -0.98 -12.85
N VAL A 252 1.76 -0.95 -13.65
CA VAL A 252 0.53 -0.21 -13.34
C VAL A 252 -0.18 -0.78 -12.12
N THR A 253 -0.49 -2.08 -12.11
CA THR A 253 -1.11 -2.73 -10.94
C THR A 253 -0.15 -2.80 -9.76
N GLY A 254 1.16 -2.88 -10.00
CA GLY A 254 2.18 -2.73 -8.96
C GLY A 254 2.04 -1.40 -8.21
N PHE A 255 1.87 -0.29 -8.94
CA PHE A 255 1.56 1.02 -8.39
C PHE A 255 0.22 1.03 -7.64
N GLU A 256 -0.85 0.49 -8.23
CA GLU A 256 -2.18 0.54 -7.62
C GLU A 256 -2.27 -0.27 -6.33
N GLU A 257 -1.70 -1.47 -6.30
CA GLU A 257 -1.60 -2.27 -5.08
C GLU A 257 -0.73 -1.56 -4.04
N PHE A 258 0.41 -0.99 -4.43
CA PHE A 258 1.29 -0.28 -3.51
C PHE A 258 0.62 0.97 -2.89
N VAL A 259 -0.03 1.80 -3.69
CA VAL A 259 -0.65 3.05 -3.24
C VAL A 259 -1.98 2.78 -2.52
N PHE A 260 -2.90 2.04 -3.13
CA PHE A 260 -4.24 1.85 -2.54
C PHE A 260 -4.25 0.80 -1.43
N ARG A 261 -3.53 -0.33 -1.59
CA ARG A 261 -3.58 -1.43 -0.63
C ARG A 261 -2.46 -1.29 0.40
N ALA A 262 -1.20 -1.16 -0.01
CA ALA A 262 -0.08 -1.14 0.93
C ALA A 262 0.06 0.19 1.71
N PHE A 263 -0.39 1.32 1.16
CA PHE A 263 -0.35 2.62 1.84
C PHE A 263 -1.71 3.10 2.35
N LEU A 264 -2.70 3.31 1.47
CA LEU A 264 -3.97 3.94 1.86
C LEU A 264 -4.77 3.09 2.86
N VAL A 265 -4.90 1.76 2.69
CA VAL A 265 -5.66 0.91 3.64
C VAL A 265 -5.07 0.93 5.05
N PRO A 266 -3.75 0.75 5.29
CA PRO A 266 -3.15 0.94 6.61
C PRO A 266 -3.35 2.36 7.19
N ARG A 267 -3.24 3.42 6.38
CA ARG A 267 -3.51 4.79 6.86
C ARG A 267 -4.98 4.98 7.24
N LEU A 268 -5.92 4.49 6.42
CA LEU A 268 -7.36 4.45 6.72
C LEU A 268 -7.66 3.62 7.98
N ARG A 269 -6.92 2.54 8.23
CA ARG A 269 -7.02 1.72 9.46
C ARG A 269 -6.62 2.50 10.72
N VAL A 270 -5.67 3.42 10.62
CA VAL A 270 -5.35 4.37 11.72
C VAL A 270 -6.46 5.42 11.86
N VAL A 271 -6.97 5.97 10.75
CA VAL A 271 -8.02 7.00 10.75
C VAL A 271 -9.36 6.51 11.30
N LEU A 272 -9.77 5.29 10.93
CA LEU A 272 -11.08 4.69 11.20
C LEU A 272 -11.05 3.69 12.38
N GLY A 273 -9.87 3.36 12.91
CA GLY A 273 -9.69 2.50 14.08
C GLY A 273 -10.01 1.01 13.89
N ARG A 274 -10.57 0.59 12.76
CA ARG A 274 -10.94 -0.80 12.44
C ARG A 274 -10.59 -1.14 10.99
N TRP A 275 -10.27 -2.41 10.73
CA TRP A 275 -9.82 -2.86 9.41
C TRP A 275 -10.93 -2.93 8.36
N VAL A 276 -12.10 -3.49 8.70
CA VAL A 276 -13.23 -3.61 7.76
C VAL A 276 -13.62 -2.26 7.14
N PRO A 277 -13.89 -1.16 7.88
CA PRO A 277 -14.21 0.12 7.27
C PRO A 277 -13.02 0.74 6.51
N ALA A 278 -11.77 0.39 6.85
CA ALA A 278 -10.60 0.84 6.09
C ALA A 278 -10.46 0.13 4.73
N VAL A 279 -10.76 -1.17 4.66
CA VAL A 279 -10.84 -1.93 3.40
C VAL A 279 -12.00 -1.43 2.54
N LEU A 280 -13.18 -1.19 3.13
CA LEU A 280 -14.33 -0.64 2.40
C LEU A 280 -14.05 0.77 1.87
N ALA A 281 -13.51 1.67 2.70
CA ALA A 281 -13.12 3.00 2.26
C ALA A 281 -12.03 2.96 1.19
N GLY A 282 -11.02 2.09 1.33
CA GLY A 282 -9.98 1.89 0.30
C GLY A 282 -10.56 1.39 -1.03
N GLY A 283 -11.53 0.48 -0.98
CA GLY A 283 -12.29 0.03 -2.14
C GLY A 283 -13.07 1.16 -2.82
N VAL A 284 -13.74 2.03 -2.05
CA VAL A 284 -14.43 3.22 -2.59
C VAL A 284 -13.43 4.16 -3.26
N LEU A 285 -12.33 4.53 -2.59
CA LEU A 285 -11.32 5.43 -3.15
C LEU A 285 -10.68 4.86 -4.43
N PHE A 286 -10.54 3.54 -4.53
CA PHE A 286 -10.06 2.88 -5.75
C PHE A 286 -11.10 2.91 -6.88
N ALA A 287 -12.36 2.60 -6.56
CA ALA A 287 -13.46 2.59 -7.53
C ALA A 287 -13.76 3.98 -8.12
N VAL A 288 -13.59 5.06 -7.34
CA VAL A 288 -13.71 6.45 -7.83
C VAL A 288 -12.77 6.72 -9.02
N GLY A 289 -11.61 6.06 -9.07
CA GLY A 289 -10.69 6.21 -10.19
C GLY A 289 -11.18 5.64 -11.52
N HIS A 290 -12.24 4.84 -11.50
CA HIS A 290 -12.72 4.04 -12.64
C HIS A 290 -14.09 4.50 -13.15
N PHE A 291 -14.57 5.69 -12.74
CA PHE A 291 -15.85 6.25 -13.24
C PHE A 291 -15.93 6.39 -14.77
N TYR A 292 -14.79 6.48 -15.47
CA TYR A 292 -14.74 6.52 -16.92
C TYR A 292 -15.12 5.18 -17.60
N GLU A 293 -15.15 4.07 -16.86
CA GLU A 293 -15.44 2.73 -17.39
C GLU A 293 -16.94 2.38 -17.41
N GLY A 294 -17.77 3.22 -16.80
CA GLY A 294 -19.20 2.98 -16.59
C GLY A 294 -19.55 2.67 -15.12
N VAL A 295 -20.83 2.79 -14.79
CA VAL A 295 -21.33 2.63 -13.41
C VAL A 295 -21.21 1.18 -12.94
N ILE A 296 -21.44 0.20 -13.81
CA ILE A 296 -21.34 -1.23 -13.44
C ILE A 296 -19.87 -1.63 -13.30
N ALA A 297 -18.98 -1.05 -14.11
CA ALA A 297 -17.54 -1.21 -13.94
C ALA A 297 -17.07 -0.67 -12.57
N VAL A 298 -17.53 0.51 -12.15
CA VAL A 298 -17.24 1.06 -10.80
C VAL A 298 -17.65 0.10 -9.67
N PHE A 299 -18.82 -0.54 -9.74
CA PHE A 299 -19.23 -1.53 -8.73
C PHE A 299 -18.39 -2.83 -8.79
N GLN A 300 -18.02 -3.29 -9.98
CA GLN A 300 -17.10 -4.43 -10.15
C GLN A 300 -15.73 -4.13 -9.55
N THR A 301 -15.18 -2.94 -9.83
CA THR A 301 -13.89 -2.45 -9.33
C THR A 301 -13.91 -2.21 -7.82
N PHE A 302 -15.02 -1.71 -7.26
CA PHE A 302 -15.22 -1.63 -5.81
C PHE A 302 -15.12 -3.02 -5.16
N ALA A 303 -15.82 -4.01 -5.70
CA ALA A 303 -15.79 -5.37 -5.16
C ALA A 303 -14.39 -6.01 -5.25
N LEU A 304 -13.67 -5.79 -6.36
CA LEU A 304 -12.28 -6.23 -6.51
C LEU A 304 -11.32 -5.50 -5.55
N GLY A 305 -11.49 -4.19 -5.34
CA GLY A 305 -10.72 -3.42 -4.36
C GLY A 305 -10.94 -3.91 -2.92
N VAL A 306 -12.18 -4.25 -2.55
CA VAL A 306 -12.51 -4.86 -1.26
C VAL A 306 -11.92 -6.27 -1.13
N TRP A 307 -11.98 -7.08 -2.19
CA TRP A 307 -11.36 -8.41 -2.23
C TRP A 307 -9.85 -8.34 -2.02
N PHE A 308 -9.12 -7.50 -2.78
CA PHE A 308 -7.68 -7.35 -2.59
C PHE A 308 -7.34 -6.76 -1.22
N GLY A 309 -8.12 -5.82 -0.69
CA GLY A 309 -7.95 -5.33 0.69
C GLY A 309 -8.17 -6.40 1.76
N PHE A 310 -9.10 -7.33 1.55
CA PHE A 310 -9.27 -8.51 2.40
C PHE A 310 -8.09 -9.49 2.30
N VAL A 311 -7.59 -9.77 1.09
CA VAL A 311 -6.41 -10.63 0.90
C VAL A 311 -5.17 -9.99 1.54
N LEU A 312 -4.99 -8.66 1.45
CA LEU A 312 -3.93 -7.94 2.17
C LEU A 312 -4.08 -8.14 3.68
N LEU A 313 -5.28 -7.98 4.25
CA LEU A 313 -5.49 -8.17 5.68
C LEU A 313 -5.16 -9.59 6.14
N TYR A 314 -5.51 -10.61 5.35
CA TYR A 314 -5.28 -12.00 5.74
C TYR A 314 -3.84 -12.48 5.49
N ARG A 315 -3.16 -11.91 4.51
CA ARG A 315 -1.82 -12.37 4.05
C ARG A 315 -0.69 -11.43 4.45
N GLY A 316 -0.96 -10.13 4.56
CA GLY A 316 0.00 -9.04 4.71
C GLY A 316 1.15 -9.05 3.69
N ARG A 317 0.93 -9.64 2.51
CA ARG A 317 1.90 -9.71 1.41
C ARG A 317 1.30 -9.08 0.17
N LEU A 318 2.08 -8.23 -0.49
CA LEU A 318 1.63 -7.48 -1.67
C LEU A 318 1.79 -8.26 -2.97
N LEU A 319 2.81 -9.12 -3.07
CA LEU A 319 3.13 -9.87 -4.29
C LEU A 319 1.94 -10.67 -4.86
N PRO A 320 1.15 -11.43 -4.07
CA PRO A 320 0.00 -12.16 -4.62
C PRO A 320 -1.08 -11.28 -5.22
N LEU A 321 -1.25 -10.05 -4.70
CA LEU A 321 -2.24 -9.08 -5.19
C LEU A 321 -1.76 -8.51 -6.54
N ILE A 322 -0.50 -8.08 -6.63
CA ILE A 322 0.10 -7.54 -7.86
C ILE A 322 -0.01 -8.57 -8.99
N ILE A 323 0.39 -9.82 -8.74
CA ILE A 323 0.31 -10.88 -9.75
C ILE A 323 -1.13 -11.18 -10.15
N ALA A 324 -2.06 -11.25 -9.19
CA ALA A 324 -3.46 -11.53 -9.50
C ALA A 324 -4.14 -10.40 -10.28
N HIS A 325 -3.86 -9.15 -9.92
CA HIS A 325 -4.41 -7.97 -10.59
C HIS A 325 -3.80 -7.79 -11.99
N ALA A 326 -2.48 -7.88 -12.15
CA ALA A 326 -1.83 -7.85 -13.46
C ALA A 326 -2.36 -8.96 -14.38
N THR A 327 -2.58 -10.17 -13.83
CA THR A 327 -3.14 -11.31 -14.57
C THR A 327 -4.59 -11.06 -14.97
N PHE A 328 -5.42 -10.52 -14.07
CA PHE A 328 -6.80 -10.16 -14.36
C PHE A 328 -6.87 -9.18 -15.55
N ASN A 329 -6.14 -8.06 -15.48
CA ASN A 329 -6.13 -7.05 -16.55
C ASN A 329 -5.58 -7.62 -17.87
N THR A 330 -4.51 -8.43 -17.81
CA THR A 330 -3.88 -9.06 -18.99
C THR A 330 -4.83 -10.04 -19.68
N VAL A 331 -5.53 -10.87 -18.93
CA VAL A 331 -6.48 -11.85 -19.49
C VAL A 331 -7.73 -11.13 -20.02
N SER A 332 -8.23 -10.09 -19.34
CA SER A 332 -9.31 -9.24 -19.87
C SER A 332 -8.93 -8.59 -21.20
N TYR A 333 -7.69 -8.08 -21.33
CA TYR A 333 -7.16 -7.54 -22.58
C TYR A 333 -7.00 -8.61 -23.67
N ALA A 334 -6.46 -9.77 -23.34
CA ALA A 334 -6.32 -10.89 -24.28
C ALA A 334 -7.69 -11.40 -24.77
N LEU A 335 -8.68 -11.47 -23.89
CA LEU A 335 -10.06 -11.80 -24.22
C LEU A 335 -10.68 -10.74 -25.14
N MET A 336 -10.46 -9.44 -24.85
CA MET A 336 -10.90 -8.35 -25.72
C MET A 336 -10.32 -8.45 -27.13
N LEU A 337 -9.01 -8.73 -27.25
CA LEU A 337 -8.35 -8.97 -28.54
C LEU A 337 -8.96 -10.15 -29.31
N LEU A 338 -9.34 -11.22 -28.62
CA LEU A 338 -9.99 -12.39 -29.24
C LEU A 338 -11.42 -12.07 -29.70
N LEU A 339 -12.21 -11.31 -28.90
CA LEU A 339 -13.55 -10.85 -29.30
C LEU A 339 -13.52 -9.87 -30.48
N ALA A 340 -12.53 -8.97 -30.51
CA ALA A 340 -12.33 -8.06 -31.63
C ALA A 340 -12.01 -8.84 -32.92
N ARG A 341 -11.04 -9.77 -32.85
CA ARG A 341 -10.62 -10.59 -34.00
C ARG A 341 -11.69 -11.55 -34.52
N SER A 342 -12.70 -11.89 -33.72
CA SER A 342 -13.81 -12.76 -34.15
C SER A 342 -14.93 -12.01 -34.90
N GLY A 343 -14.82 -10.69 -35.04
CA GLY A 343 -15.88 -9.84 -35.60
C GLY A 343 -17.14 -9.82 -34.73
N PHE A 344 -17.02 -10.16 -33.44
CA PHE A 344 -18.16 -10.13 -32.51
C PHE A 344 -18.52 -8.69 -32.11
N LEU A 345 -17.50 -7.83 -31.93
CA LEU A 345 -17.72 -6.42 -31.58
C LEU A 345 -18.49 -5.66 -32.68
N ASP A 346 -18.25 -5.99 -33.95
CA ASP A 346 -18.92 -5.40 -35.11
C ASP A 346 -20.41 -5.79 -35.23
N LYS A 347 -20.82 -6.86 -34.54
CA LYS A 347 -22.21 -7.34 -34.47
C LYS A 347 -22.99 -6.73 -33.31
N LEU A 348 -22.33 -6.00 -32.40
CA LEU A 348 -23.01 -5.30 -31.31
C LEU A 348 -23.69 -4.04 -31.88
N PRO A 349 -24.95 -3.73 -31.48
CA PRO A 349 -25.66 -2.55 -31.98
C PRO A 349 -24.81 -1.28 -31.93
N THR A 350 -24.69 -0.60 -33.06
CA THR A 350 -24.25 0.79 -33.10
C THR A 350 -25.33 1.68 -32.43
N PRO A 351 -24.94 2.82 -31.85
CA PRO A 351 -25.92 3.82 -31.38
C PRO A 351 -26.79 4.34 -32.53
#